data_AF-A0AAW2US69-F1
#
_entry.id   AF-A0AAW2US69-F1
#
_cell.length_a   1.000
_cell.length_b   1.000
_cell.length_c   1.000
_cell.angle_alpha   90.00
_cell.angle_beta   90.00
_cell.angle_gamma   90.00
#
_symmetry.space_group_name_H-M   'P 1'
#
loop_
_entity.id
_entity.type
_entity.pdbx_description
1 polymer ?
#
loop_
_entity_poly.entity_id
_entity_poly.type
_entity_poly.pdbx_seq_one_letter_code
_entity_poly.pdbx_strand_id
1 'polypeptide(L)'
;MNKKETKTRVANAFRAMKAIGISEDKVKPVLKSLLILYDKNWALIEEENYRALADAIFERDELEAAEQSKKKIVNSQTTIRKKQPRQLKSLSGR
;
A
#
# COMPACT_ATOMS: atom_id res chain seq x y z
N MET A 1 21.33 -22.56 -6.22
CA MET A 1 21.67 -21.17 -5.85
C MET A 1 22.29 -21.16 -4.46
N ASN A 2 23.46 -20.56 -4.28
CA ASN A 2 24.18 -20.62 -3.00
C ASN A 2 23.62 -19.60 -2.00
N LYS A 3 23.44 -20.02 -0.74
CA LYS A 3 22.95 -19.14 0.35
C LYS A 3 23.81 -17.87 0.55
N LYS A 4 25.11 -17.94 0.23
CA LYS A 4 26.03 -16.81 0.34
C LYS A 4 25.75 -15.71 -0.68
N GLU A 5 25.46 -16.09 -1.93
CA GLU A 5 25.17 -15.15 -3.02
C GLU A 5 23.86 -14.41 -2.76
N THR A 6 22.81 -15.13 -2.33
CA THR A 6 21.52 -14.51 -2.00
C THR A 6 21.64 -13.47 -0.89
N LYS A 7 22.49 -13.71 0.12
CA LYS A 7 22.68 -12.75 1.21
C LYS A 7 23.31 -11.45 0.72
N THR A 8 24.30 -11.53 -0.17
CA THR A 8 24.93 -10.36 -0.78
C THR A 8 23.94 -9.58 -1.64
N ARG A 9 23.13 -10.26 -2.47
CA ARG A 9 22.13 -9.61 -3.32
C ARG A 9 21.05 -8.88 -2.51
N VAL A 10 20.55 -9.51 -1.43
CA VAL A 10 19.61 -8.87 -0.50
C VAL A 10 20.22 -7.60 0.10
N ALA A 11 21.49 -7.66 0.53
CA ALA A 11 22.16 -6.48 1.08
C ALA A 11 22.32 -5.35 0.05
N ASN A 12 22.63 -5.68 -1.20
CA ASN A 12 22.72 -4.70 -2.29
C ASN A 12 21.36 -4.07 -2.60
N ALA A 13 20.29 -4.87 -2.66
CA ALA A 13 18.94 -4.39 -2.85
C ALA A 13 18.53 -3.41 -1.74
N PHE A 14 18.79 -3.73 -0.46
CA PHE A 14 18.53 -2.80 0.64
C PHE A 14 19.36 -1.53 0.54
N ARG A 15 20.64 -1.61 0.15
CA ARG A 15 21.48 -0.42 -0.04
C ARG A 15 20.95 0.48 -1.17
N ALA A 16 20.53 -0.10 -2.29
CA ALA A 16 19.96 0.64 -3.42
C ALA A 16 18.66 1.35 -3.02
N MET A 17 17.75 0.65 -2.34
CA MET A 17 16.48 1.22 -1.87
C MET A 17 16.69 2.28 -0.79
N LYS A 18 17.65 2.07 0.12
CA LYS A 18 18.03 3.05 1.15
C LYS A 18 18.61 4.32 0.54
N ALA A 19 19.36 4.21 -0.57
CA ALA A 19 19.91 5.36 -1.29
C ALA A 19 18.82 6.29 -1.87
N ILE A 20 17.64 5.74 -2.19
CA ILE A 20 16.47 6.50 -2.65
C ILE A 20 15.45 6.80 -1.53
N GLY A 21 15.80 6.52 -0.26
CA GLY A 21 14.97 6.86 0.90
C GLY A 21 13.88 5.83 1.25
N ILE A 22 13.94 4.62 0.71
CA ILE A 22 12.98 3.55 1.01
C ILE A 22 13.52 2.65 2.14
N SER A 23 12.70 2.47 3.18
CA SER A 23 13.03 1.63 4.34
C SER A 23 12.98 0.14 4.01
N GLU A 24 13.88 -0.62 4.63
CA GLU A 24 14.01 -2.08 4.47
C GLU A 24 12.72 -2.85 4.79
N ASP A 25 11.86 -2.29 5.67
CA ASP A 25 10.57 -2.88 6.05
C ASP A 25 9.58 -2.95 4.88
N LYS A 26 9.64 -1.99 3.96
CA LYS A 26 8.86 -2.02 2.71
C LYS A 26 9.51 -2.94 1.68
N VAL A 27 10.83 -2.97 1.64
CA VAL A 27 11.59 -3.76 0.68
C VAL A 27 11.45 -5.27 0.92
N LYS A 28 11.53 -5.73 2.17
CA LYS A 28 11.44 -7.16 2.55
C LYS A 28 10.20 -7.89 1.97
N PRO A 29 8.96 -7.43 2.20
CA PRO A 29 7.77 -8.12 1.71
C PRO A 29 7.67 -8.10 0.18
N VAL A 30 8.08 -7.00 -0.46
CA VAL A 30 8.06 -6.88 -1.94
C VAL A 30 9.11 -7.78 -2.58
N LEU A 31 10.34 -7.75 -2.06
CA LEU A 31 11.42 -8.60 -2.52
C LEU A 31 11.06 -10.09 -2.41
N LYS A 32 10.40 -10.50 -1.32
CA LYS A 32 9.90 -11.88 -1.17
C LYS A 32 8.86 -12.22 -2.24
N SER A 33 7.92 -11.33 -2.52
CA SER A 33 6.91 -11.52 -3.58
C SER A 33 7.54 -11.61 -4.97
N LEU A 34 8.49 -10.73 -5.30
CA LEU A 34 9.21 -10.77 -6.58
C LEU A 34 10.00 -12.06 -6.77
N LEU A 35 10.67 -12.54 -5.72
CA LEU A 35 11.38 -13.82 -5.78
C LEU A 35 10.44 -15.02 -5.93
N ILE A 36 9.17 -14.92 -5.56
CA ILE A 36 8.19 -15.98 -5.83
C ILE A 36 7.74 -15.90 -7.29
N LEU A 37 7.43 -14.69 -7.79
CA LEU A 37 6.97 -14.47 -9.16
C LEU A 37 8.01 -14.90 -10.20
N TYR A 38 9.28 -14.62 -9.93
CA TYR A 38 10.39 -14.94 -10.83
C TYR A 38 11.07 -16.28 -10.53
N ASP A 39 10.46 -17.14 -9.71
CA ASP A 39 11.03 -18.43 -9.30
C ASP A 39 12.49 -18.34 -8.77
N LYS A 40 12.72 -17.33 -7.92
CA LYS A 40 14.01 -16.96 -7.33
C LYS A 40 15.05 -16.50 -8.34
N ASN A 41 14.64 -16.11 -9.55
CA ASN A 41 15.52 -15.52 -10.52
C ASN A 41 15.86 -14.07 -10.14
N TRP A 42 17.07 -13.89 -9.62
CA TRP A 42 17.59 -12.56 -9.27
C TRP A 42 18.05 -11.76 -10.47
N ALA A 43 18.37 -12.42 -11.60
CA ALA A 43 18.87 -11.72 -12.77
C ALA A 43 17.87 -10.65 -13.22
N LEU A 44 16.58 -11.00 -13.27
CA LEU A 44 15.48 -10.08 -13.62
C LEU A 44 15.33 -8.90 -12.66
N ILE A 45 15.76 -9.05 -11.40
CA ILE A 45 15.70 -7.99 -10.38
C ILE A 45 16.95 -7.09 -10.47
N GLU A 46 18.11 -7.66 -10.82
CA GLU A 46 19.39 -6.94 -10.90
C GLU A 46 19.63 -6.26 -12.26
N GLU A 47 18.97 -6.72 -13.33
CA GLU A 47 19.20 -6.28 -14.72
C GLU A 47 19.02 -4.76 -14.93
N GLU A 48 18.15 -4.12 -14.15
CA GLU A 48 17.93 -2.66 -14.15
C GLU A 48 18.21 -2.01 -12.79
N ASN A 49 19.28 -2.38 -12.09
CA ASN A 49 19.69 -1.72 -10.84
C ASN A 49 18.57 -1.68 -9.77
N TYR A 50 17.85 -2.79 -9.60
CA TYR A 50 16.72 -2.91 -8.66
C TYR A 50 15.51 -2.01 -8.98
N ARG A 51 15.37 -1.51 -10.22
CA ARG A 51 14.21 -0.73 -10.64
C ARG A 51 12.88 -1.47 -10.50
N ALA A 52 12.83 -2.74 -10.90
CA ALA A 52 11.64 -3.60 -10.70
C ALA A 52 11.25 -3.74 -9.22
N LEU A 53 12.22 -3.68 -8.31
CA LEU A 53 11.97 -3.68 -6.87
C LEU A 53 11.36 -2.36 -6.41
N ALA A 54 11.86 -1.22 -6.89
CA ALA A 54 11.27 0.08 -6.58
C ALA A 54 9.85 0.21 -7.11
N ASP A 55 9.63 -0.19 -8.36
CA ASP A 55 8.33 -0.16 -9.03
C ASP A 55 7.28 -0.97 -8.25
N ALA A 56 7.62 -2.20 -7.90
CA ALA A 56 6.75 -3.06 -7.10
C ALA A 56 6.51 -2.54 -5.67
N ILE A 57 7.40 -1.71 -5.11
CA ILE A 57 7.16 -1.02 -3.83
C ILE A 57 6.11 0.07 -4.00
N PHE A 58 6.23 0.90 -5.04
CA PHE A 58 5.27 1.97 -5.32
C PHE A 58 3.88 1.42 -5.67
N GLU A 59 3.81 0.38 -6.51
CA GLU A 59 2.54 -0.30 -6.81
C GLU A 59 1.87 -0.86 -5.55
N ARG A 60 2.64 -1.46 -4.65
CA ARG A 60 2.11 -2.01 -3.40
C ARG A 60 1.63 -0.93 -2.44
N ASP A 61 2.37 0.17 -2.30
CA ASP A 61 1.95 1.32 -1.50
C ASP A 61 0.64 1.93 -2.06
N GLU A 62 0.47 1.99 -3.38
CA GLU A 62 -0.76 2.47 -4.02
C GLU A 62 -1.96 1.54 -3.76
N LEU A 63 -1.77 0.23 -3.87
CA LEU A 63 -2.80 -0.77 -3.56
C LEU A 63 -3.20 -0.74 -2.08
N GLU A 64 -2.22 -0.62 -1.17
CA GLU A 64 -2.50 -0.55 0.27
C GLU A 64 -3.23 0.75 0.65
N ALA A 65 -2.90 1.88 -0.01
CA ALA A 65 -3.63 3.13 0.11
C ALA A 65 -5.08 3.01 -0.42
N ALA A 66 -5.27 2.31 -1.54
CA ALA A 66 -6.59 2.03 -2.09
C ALA A 66 -7.42 1.11 -1.17
N GLU A 67 -6.82 0.11 -0.51
CA GLU A 67 -7.52 -0.77 0.43
C GLU A 67 -7.84 -0.09 1.77
N GLN A 68 -7.01 0.84 2.25
CA GLN A 68 -7.33 1.65 3.43
C GLN A 68 -8.50 2.61 3.17
N SER A 69 -8.69 3.05 1.92
CA SER A 69 -9.88 3.84 1.54
C SER A 69 -11.18 3.04 1.63
N LYS A 70 -11.16 1.71 1.45
CA LYS A 70 -12.36 0.86 1.64
C LYS A 70 -12.71 0.61 3.12
N LYS A 71 -11.75 0.68 4.05
CA LYS A 71 -12.02 0.47 5.48
C LYS A 71 -12.50 1.73 6.23
N LYS A 72 -12.39 2.93 5.65
CA LYS A 72 -12.97 4.16 6.24
C LYS A 72 -14.35 4.55 5.70
N ILE A 73 -14.91 3.80 4.74
CA ILE A 73 -16.26 4.10 4.20
C ILE A 73 -17.37 3.41 5.00
N VAL A 74 -17.05 2.46 5.90
CA VAL A 74 -17.99 1.96 6.93
C VAL A 74 -17.61 2.60 8.26
N ASN A 75 -18.03 3.85 8.49
CA ASN A 75 -18.28 4.47 9.81
C ASN A 75 -18.44 6.01 9.78
N SER A 76 -18.43 6.69 8.62
CA SER A 76 -18.57 8.16 8.61
C SER A 76 -19.40 8.75 7.46
N GLN A 77 -20.46 8.07 7.06
CA GLN A 77 -21.66 8.69 6.48
C GLN A 77 -22.84 8.01 7.19
N THR A 78 -23.59 8.63 8.10
CA THR A 78 -24.36 9.86 7.90
C THR A 78 -24.64 10.54 9.25
N THR A 79 -23.88 11.58 9.57
CA THR A 79 -24.34 12.62 10.50
C THR A 79 -24.61 13.87 9.65
N ILE A 80 -25.69 14.58 9.96
CA ILE A 80 -26.25 15.78 9.29
C ILE A 80 -27.24 15.49 8.16
N ARG A 81 -28.50 15.21 8.54
CA ARG A 81 -29.62 16.14 8.26
C ARG A 81 -30.60 16.13 9.43
N LYS A 82 -30.51 17.17 10.27
CA LYS A 82 -31.53 17.50 11.28
C LYS A 82 -32.87 17.70 10.56
N LYS A 83 -33.79 16.72 10.61
CA LYS A 83 -35.21 17.00 10.37
C LYS A 83 -35.78 17.61 11.64
N GLN A 84 -35.80 18.95 11.66
CA GLN A 84 -36.64 19.73 12.57
C GLN A 84 -38.10 19.27 12.44
N PRO A 85 -38.81 18.89 13.51
CA PRO A 85 -40.24 18.66 13.46
C PRO A 85 -40.93 20.04 13.43
N ARG A 86 -41.39 20.48 12.25
CA ARG A 86 -42.39 21.57 12.21
C ARG A 86 -43.73 20.98 12.65
N GLN A 87 -43.95 20.98 13.96
CA GLN A 87 -45.28 20.98 14.54
C GLN A 87 -45.96 22.27 14.06
N LEU A 88 -46.70 22.23 12.95
CA LEU A 88 -47.73 23.25 12.73
C LEU A 88 -48.84 22.91 13.72
N LYS A 89 -48.73 23.57 14.88
CA LYS A 89 -49.81 23.67 15.84
C LYS A 89 -51.01 24.28 15.12
N SER A 90 -52.10 23.52 15.17
CA SER A 90 -53.47 23.99 15.06
C SER A 90 -53.65 25.42 15.59
N LEU A 91 -54.31 26.26 14.82
CA LEU A 91 -55.13 27.39 15.28
C LEU A 91 -56.22 27.56 14.20
N SER A 92 -57.44 27.14 14.51
CA SER A 92 -58.55 28.05 14.84
C SER A 92 -59.10 28.67 13.55
N GLY A 93 -60.27 28.26 13.08
CA GLY A 93 -61.53 28.49 13.77
C GLY A 93 -62.22 29.69 13.12
N ARG A 94 -63.16 29.42 12.22
CA ARG A 94 -64.36 30.22 11.95
C ARG A 94 -65.22 29.49 10.92
#